data_AF-A0A059U7X7-F1
#
_entry.id   AF-A0A059U7X7-F1
#
_cell.length_a   1.000
_cell.length_b   1.000
_cell.length_c   1.000
_cell.angle_alpha   90.00
_cell.angle_beta   90.00
_cell.angle_gamma   90.00
#
_symmetry.space_group_name_H-M   'P 1'
#
loop_
_entity.id
_entity.type
_entity.pdbx_description
1 polymer ?
#
loop_
_entity_poly.entity_id
_entity_poly.type
_entity_poly.pdbx_seq_one_letter_code
_entity_poly.pdbx_strand_id
1 'polypeptide(L)'
;KDTLFEPELADLVVNYENNVSAKLFNNGHTVQATFLTGKSDISGGNLTSRFRALQMHFHWGNKNSRGSEHQVGGRKFPLEIHIVHYNAEKYLSASEALKKG
;
A
#
# COMPACT_ATOMS: atom_id res chain seq x y z
N LYS A 1 -19.48 9.98 1.41
CA LYS A 1 -19.62 8.59 1.88
C LYS A 1 -19.32 8.63 3.36
N ASP A 2 -20.28 8.21 4.17
CA ASP A 2 -20.12 8.19 5.62
C ASP A 2 -19.51 6.84 6.02
N THR A 3 -18.72 6.85 7.11
CA THR A 3 -18.10 5.63 7.63
C THR A 3 -19.06 4.92 8.58
N LEU A 4 -19.15 3.60 8.48
CA LEU A 4 -19.85 2.74 9.44
C LEU A 4 -18.80 2.07 10.33
N PHE A 5 -19.06 2.08 11.63
CA PHE A 5 -18.18 1.39 12.59
C PHE A 5 -18.50 -0.10 12.61
N GLU A 6 -17.46 -0.92 12.41
CA GLU A 6 -17.55 -2.38 12.43
C GLU A 6 -16.69 -2.91 13.60
N PRO A 7 -17.28 -3.26 14.76
CA PRO A 7 -16.53 -3.70 15.93
C PRO A 7 -15.88 -5.07 15.76
N GLU A 8 -16.39 -5.88 14.83
CA GLU A 8 -15.87 -7.22 14.53
C GLU A 8 -14.62 -7.18 13.63
N LEU A 9 -14.22 -6.00 13.16
CA LEU A 9 -13.01 -5.84 12.39
C LEU A 9 -11.81 -6.13 13.29
N ALA A 10 -11.06 -7.18 12.98
CA ALA A 10 -9.83 -7.49 13.69
C ALA A 10 -8.81 -6.36 13.54
N ASP A 11 -7.85 -6.27 14.46
CA ASP A 11 -6.76 -5.31 14.33
C ASP A 11 -5.97 -5.54 13.03
N LEU A 12 -5.59 -4.46 12.36
CA LEU A 12 -4.65 -4.54 11.24
C LEU A 12 -3.26 -4.85 11.79
N VAL A 13 -2.70 -5.97 11.35
CA VAL A 13 -1.35 -6.39 11.69
C VAL A 13 -0.41 -5.94 10.58
N VAL A 14 0.57 -5.11 10.93
CA VAL A 14 1.61 -4.65 10.01
C VAL A 14 2.94 -5.20 10.46
N ASN A 15 3.52 -6.11 9.67
CA ASN A 15 4.78 -6.77 9.95
C ASN A 15 5.79 -6.42 8.87
N TYR A 16 6.45 -5.28 9.02
CA TYR A 16 7.51 -4.85 8.12
C TYR A 16 8.88 -5.10 8.74
N GLU A 17 9.74 -5.77 7.98
CA GLU A 17 11.11 -6.03 8.40
C GLU A 17 11.93 -4.73 8.39
N ASN A 18 12.76 -4.57 9.43
CA ASN A 18 13.63 -3.40 9.57
C ASN A 18 14.73 -3.33 8.50
N ASN A 19 15.06 -4.45 7.86
CA ASN A 19 16.13 -4.53 6.88
C ASN A 19 15.66 -5.25 5.61
N VAL A 20 15.35 -4.47 4.59
CA VAL A 20 14.97 -4.93 3.25
C VAL A 20 15.77 -4.19 2.20
N SER A 21 16.01 -4.84 1.07
CA SER A 21 16.57 -4.19 -0.11
C SER A 21 15.43 -3.79 -1.04
N ALA A 22 15.50 -2.59 -1.60
CA ALA A 22 14.55 -2.10 -2.59
C ALA A 22 15.28 -1.41 -3.74
N LYS A 23 14.73 -1.54 -4.95
CA LYS A 23 15.14 -0.73 -6.09
C LYS A 23 14.33 0.56 -6.10
N LEU A 24 15.00 1.67 -5.85
CA LEU A 24 14.41 3.01 -5.96
C LEU A 24 14.62 3.55 -7.38
N PHE A 25 13.56 4.04 -8.02
CA PHE A 25 13.66 4.66 -9.33
C PHE A 25 12.52 5.65 -9.59
N ASN A 26 12.78 6.59 -10.49
CA ASN A 26 11.75 7.46 -11.06
C ASN A 26 11.15 6.75 -12.27
N ASN A 27 9.83 6.50 -12.26
CA ASN A 27 9.13 5.82 -13.35
C ASN A 27 8.47 6.77 -14.36
N GLY A 28 8.77 8.07 -14.29
CA GLY A 28 8.16 9.13 -15.11
C GLY A 28 6.96 9.80 -14.45
N HIS A 29 6.38 9.21 -13.40
CA HIS A 29 5.19 9.73 -12.71
C HIS A 29 5.38 9.91 -11.20
N THR A 30 6.18 9.04 -10.58
CA THR A 30 6.44 9.05 -9.14
C THR A 30 7.84 8.51 -8.85
N VAL A 31 8.27 8.66 -7.61
CA VAL A 31 9.38 7.90 -7.05
C VAL A 31 8.81 6.59 -6.51
N GLN A 32 9.27 5.47 -7.04
CA GLN A 32 8.83 4.13 -6.62
C GLN A 32 10.01 3.36 -6.03
N ALA A 33 9.75 2.69 -4.90
CA ALA A 33 10.64 1.68 -4.33
C ALA A 33 10.00 0.30 -4.51
N THR A 34 10.61 -0.56 -5.33
CA THR A 34 10.18 -1.97 -5.46
C THR A 34 11.01 -2.83 -4.51
N PHE A 35 10.35 -3.54 -3.58
CA PHE A 35 11.04 -4.43 -2.64
C PHE A 35 11.61 -5.65 -3.38
N LEU A 36 12.88 -5.95 -3.14
CA LEU A 36 13.62 -7.05 -3.77
C LEU A 36 13.84 -8.22 -2.80
N THR A 37 13.89 -7.91 -1.50
CA THR A 37 14.06 -8.88 -0.42
C THR A 37 13.06 -8.60 0.68
N GLY A 38 13.03 -9.50 1.66
CA GLY A 38 12.04 -9.46 2.72
C GLY A 38 10.73 -10.15 2.33
N LYS A 39 9.98 -10.45 3.36
CA LYS A 39 8.65 -11.04 3.37
C LYS A 39 7.63 -10.12 4.05
N SER A 40 8.01 -8.88 4.40
CA SER A 40 7.15 -7.81 4.90
C SER A 40 5.71 -7.92 4.40
N ASP A 41 4.76 -8.02 5.32
CA ASP A 41 3.36 -8.28 4.99
C ASP A 41 2.39 -7.57 5.93
N ILE A 42 1.14 -7.53 5.49
CA ILE A 42 -0.01 -7.12 6.29
C ILE A 42 -1.03 -8.24 6.36
N SER A 43 -1.76 -8.31 7.47
CA SER A 43 -2.88 -9.22 7.70
C SER A 43 -3.83 -8.62 8.75
N GLY A 44 -4.87 -9.36 9.16
CA GLY A 44 -5.91 -8.82 10.05
C GLY A 44 -6.81 -7.81 9.34
N GLY A 45 -7.53 -6.98 10.09
CA GLY A 45 -8.60 -6.17 9.51
C GLY A 45 -9.66 -7.07 8.86
N ASN A 46 -10.03 -6.73 7.62
CA ASN A 46 -10.90 -7.55 6.78
C ASN A 46 -10.12 -8.36 5.71
N LEU A 47 -8.81 -8.58 5.91
CA LEU A 47 -7.98 -9.32 4.97
C LEU A 47 -8.09 -10.83 5.24
N THR A 48 -8.42 -11.60 4.21
CA THR A 48 -8.60 -13.06 4.31
C THR A 48 -7.28 -13.86 4.30
N SER A 49 -6.15 -13.19 4.11
CA SER A 49 -4.84 -13.80 3.87
C SER A 49 -3.73 -12.84 4.25
N ARG A 50 -2.49 -13.30 4.23
CA ARG A 50 -1.31 -12.40 4.27
C ARG A 50 -1.04 -11.78 2.91
N PHE A 51 -0.89 -10.47 2.91
CA PHE A 51 -0.58 -9.68 1.72
C PHE A 51 0.85 -9.16 1.80
N ARG A 52 1.73 -9.67 0.93
CA ARG A 52 3.15 -9.31 0.91
C ARG A 52 3.38 -7.98 0.21
N ALA A 53 4.18 -7.12 0.81
CA ALA A 53 4.58 -5.84 0.24
C ALA A 53 5.36 -6.06 -1.07
N LEU A 54 4.98 -5.32 -2.11
CA LEU A 54 5.56 -5.38 -3.44
C LEU A 54 6.34 -4.11 -3.75
N GLN A 55 5.72 -2.97 -3.52
CA GLN A 55 6.30 -1.65 -3.77
C GLN A 55 5.69 -0.61 -2.85
N MET A 56 6.35 0.54 -2.79
CA MET A 56 5.76 1.77 -2.29
C MET A 56 6.02 2.92 -3.26
N HIS A 57 5.10 3.87 -3.31
CA HIS A 57 5.22 5.09 -4.10
C HIS A 57 4.43 6.24 -3.48
N PHE A 58 4.64 7.44 -4.00
CA PHE A 58 4.05 8.66 -3.46
C PHE A 58 3.20 9.39 -4.49
N HIS A 59 2.20 10.11 -4.01
CA HIS A 59 1.46 11.11 -4.76
C HIS A 59 1.62 12.45 -4.07
N TRP A 60 1.94 13.50 -4.83
CA TRP A 60 2.12 14.84 -4.29
C TRP A 60 1.65 15.89 -5.30
N GLY A 61 1.33 17.07 -4.78
CA GLY A 61 0.89 18.20 -5.58
C GLY A 61 1.99 19.24 -5.78
N ASN A 62 1.70 20.22 -6.63
CA ASN A 62 2.57 21.39 -6.83
C ASN A 62 2.49 22.42 -5.69
N LYS A 63 1.61 22.22 -4.71
CA LYS A 63 1.34 23.13 -3.59
C LYS A 63 1.00 22.33 -2.35
N ASN A 64 1.41 22.80 -1.17
CA ASN A 64 1.14 22.12 0.10
C ASN A 64 -0.35 22.01 0.47
N SER A 65 -1.26 22.68 -0.25
CA SER A 65 -2.71 22.53 -0.05
C SER A 65 -3.34 21.34 -0.78
N ARG A 66 -2.57 20.59 -1.59
CA ARG A 66 -3.06 19.47 -2.41
C ARG A 66 -1.97 18.44 -2.68
N GLY A 67 -2.36 17.24 -3.09
CA GLY A 67 -1.43 16.21 -3.55
C GLY A 67 -1.90 14.78 -3.31
N SER A 68 -2.58 14.54 -2.20
CA SER A 68 -3.24 13.27 -1.92
C SER A 68 -4.26 12.93 -3.00
N GLU A 69 -4.45 11.66 -3.28
CA GLU A 69 -5.53 11.17 -4.15
C GLU A 69 -6.83 11.16 -3.35
N HIS A 70 -6.80 10.57 -2.15
CA HIS A 70 -7.92 10.53 -1.21
C HIS A 70 -8.14 11.86 -0.49
N GLN A 71 -9.33 12.01 0.08
CA GLN A 71 -9.78 13.18 0.84
C GLN A 71 -10.54 12.74 2.09
N VAL A 72 -10.44 13.50 3.18
CA VAL A 72 -11.22 13.27 4.40
C VAL A 72 -12.07 14.51 4.65
N GLY A 73 -13.39 14.34 4.68
CA GLY A 73 -14.32 15.48 4.83
C GLY A 73 -14.15 16.55 3.75
N GLY A 74 -13.78 16.17 2.52
CA GLY A 74 -13.51 17.09 1.41
C GLY A 74 -12.14 17.78 1.46
N ARG A 75 -11.28 17.47 2.45
CA ARG A 75 -9.93 18.03 2.57
C ARG A 75 -8.90 17.11 1.92
N LYS A 76 -8.09 17.68 1.02
CA LYS A 76 -6.86 17.09 0.46
C LYS A 76 -5.67 17.31 1.40
N PHE A 77 -4.67 16.43 1.30
CA PHE A 77 -3.39 16.51 2.00
C PHE A 77 -2.23 16.77 1.01
N PRO A 78 -1.07 17.28 1.48
CA PRO A 78 0.05 17.60 0.59
C PRO A 78 0.64 16.38 -0.14
N LEU A 79 0.60 15.22 0.51
CA LEU A 79 1.23 14.00 0.06
C LEU A 79 0.43 12.78 0.54
N GLU A 80 0.41 11.74 -0.27
CA GLU A 80 -0.14 10.43 0.05
C GLU A 80 0.88 9.35 -0.30
N ILE A 81 0.99 8.33 0.54
CA ILE A 81 1.85 7.17 0.31
C ILE A 81 0.98 5.96 0.03
N HIS A 82 1.33 5.22 -1.02
CA HIS A 82 0.76 3.92 -1.31
C HIS A 82 1.83 2.87 -1.05
N ILE A 83 1.50 1.89 -0.21
CA ILE A 83 2.27 0.65 -0.08
C ILE A 83 1.40 -0.44 -0.68
N VAL A 84 1.85 -1.00 -1.80
CA VAL A 84 1.08 -1.98 -2.56
C VAL A 84 1.50 -3.37 -2.15
N HIS A 85 0.52 -4.22 -1.88
CA HIS A 85 0.70 -5.61 -1.51
C HIS A 85 -0.06 -6.54 -2.46
N TYR A 86 0.34 -7.82 -2.49
CA TYR A 86 -0.40 -8.87 -3.20
C TYR A 86 -0.63 -10.06 -2.29
N ASN A 87 -1.71 -10.82 -2.54
CA ASN A 87 -2.02 -12.02 -1.76
C ASN A 87 -1.00 -13.13 -2.09
N ALA A 88 0.03 -13.25 -1.25
CA ALA A 88 1.14 -14.18 -1.46
C ALA A 88 0.82 -15.62 -1.02
N GLU A 89 -0.32 -15.82 -0.35
CA GLU A 89 -0.82 -17.16 -0.01
C GLU A 89 -1.64 -17.76 -1.14
N LYS A 90 -2.29 -16.91 -1.95
CA LYS A 90 -3.12 -17.32 -3.09
C LYS A 90 -2.36 -17.37 -4.41
N TYR A 91 -1.38 -16.49 -4.62
CA TYR A 91 -0.69 -16.34 -5.90
C TYR A 91 0.81 -16.51 -5.75
N LEU A 92 1.45 -17.11 -6.74
CA LEU A 92 2.90 -17.33 -6.73
C LEU A 92 3.69 -16.04 -7.01
N SER A 93 3.04 -15.04 -7.60
CA SER A 93 3.66 -13.75 -7.91
C SER A 93 2.65 -12.61 -7.98
N ALA A 94 3.14 -11.37 -7.84
CA ALA A 94 2.34 -10.19 -8.07
C ALA A 94 1.80 -10.11 -9.51
N SER A 95 2.58 -10.53 -10.51
CA SER A 95 2.15 -10.58 -11.91
C SER A 95 0.96 -11.52 -12.14
N GLU A 96 0.87 -12.60 -11.36
CA GLU A 96 -0.28 -13.50 -11.40
C GLU A 96 -1.49 -12.87 -10.70
N ALA A 97 -1.28 -12.26 -9.52
CA ALA A 97 -2.34 -11.58 -8.78
C ALA A 97 -3.01 -10.46 -9.61
N LEU A 98 -2.21 -9.69 -10.36
CA LEU A 98 -2.71 -8.60 -11.21
C LEU A 98 -3.60 -9.08 -12.37
N LYS A 99 -3.44 -10.32 -12.85
CA LYS A 99 -4.27 -10.87 -13.93
C LYS A 99 -5.68 -11.28 -13.46
N LYS A 100 -5.94 -11.22 -12.15
CA LYS A 100 -7.18 -11.69 -11.51
C LYS A 100 -7.93 -10.58 -10.78
N GLY A 101 -7.42 -9.35 -10.82
CA GLY A 101 -8.09 -8.14 -10.35
C GLY A 101 -8.98 -7.51 -11.41
#